data_AF-A0A1I2NZ73-F1
#
_entry.id   AF-A0A1I2NZ73-F1
#
_cell.length_a   1.000
_cell.length_b   1.000
_cell.length_c   1.000
_cell.angle_alpha   90.00
_cell.angle_beta   90.00
_cell.angle_gamma   90.00
#
_symmetry.space_group_name_H-M   'P 1'
#
loop_
_entity.id
_entity.type
_entity.pdbx_description
1 polymer ?
#
loop_
_entity_poly.entity_id
_entity_poly.type
_entity_poly.pdbx_seq_one_letter_code
_entity_poly.pdbx_strand_id
1 'polypeptide(L)'
;MTETIRDKDAMQRVLRYVISTIFVALLGAVYEYFSFGVYSFYMLYAFLIPFIMGILPWMILILKMKESGRNVRMPVLPDRLWTSGITTLTVGSIFHGVLDIYGTTSNLSKVYFYVGGIMMLTAIALLLGWKEKLEAEDVLLG
;
A
#
# COMPACT_ATOMS: atom_id res chain seq x y z
N MET A 1 9.32 -19.73 -2.03
CA MET A 1 10.48 -18.81 -2.02
C MET A 1 10.16 -17.66 -1.08
N THR A 2 10.86 -17.57 0.04
CA THR A 2 10.57 -16.66 1.15
C THR A 2 11.77 -15.76 1.37
N GLU A 3 11.54 -14.46 1.47
CA GLU A 3 12.63 -13.53 1.74
C GLU A 3 12.70 -13.26 3.24
N THR A 4 13.92 -13.30 3.76
CA THR A 4 14.21 -12.87 5.12
C THR A 4 14.38 -11.36 5.08
N ILE A 5 13.42 -10.63 5.63
CA ILE A 5 13.51 -9.17 5.71
C ILE A 5 14.46 -8.83 6.86
N ARG A 6 15.49 -8.01 6.57
CA ARG A 6 16.37 -7.43 7.59
C ARG A 6 15.90 -6.02 7.93
N ASP A 7 16.26 -5.51 9.10
CA ASP A 7 15.84 -4.17 9.56
C ASP A 7 16.21 -3.06 8.56
N LYS A 8 17.39 -3.14 7.94
CA LYS A 8 17.83 -2.17 6.93
C LYS A 8 16.96 -2.18 5.68
N ASP A 9 16.52 -3.37 5.25
CA ASP A 9 15.70 -3.55 4.05
C ASP A 9 14.25 -3.04 4.30
N ALA A 10 13.73 -3.27 5.52
CA ALA A 10 12.45 -2.70 5.97
C ALA A 10 12.50 -1.16 6.02
N MET A 11 13.57 -0.58 6.57
CA MET A 11 13.75 0.87 6.64
C MET A 11 13.81 1.50 5.24
N GLN A 12 14.52 0.89 4.28
CA GLN A 12 14.54 1.37 2.90
C GLN A 12 13.16 1.33 2.23
N ARG A 13 12.33 0.31 2.54
CA ARG A 13 10.94 0.24 2.05
C ARG A 13 10.10 1.37 2.63
N VAL A 14 10.16 1.61 3.94
CA VAL A 14 9.47 2.73 4.59
C VAL A 14 9.88 4.06 3.95
N LEU A 15 11.18 4.27 3.76
CA LEU A 15 11.70 5.51 3.18
C LEU A 15 11.19 5.74 1.75
N ARG A 16 11.09 4.68 0.93
CA ARG A 16 10.43 4.77 -0.40
C ARG A 16 8.96 5.20 -0.29
N TYR A 17 8.19 4.60 0.62
CA TYR A 17 6.78 4.97 0.81
C TYR A 17 6.61 6.39 1.36
N VAL A 18 7.52 6.87 2.23
CA VAL A 18 7.54 8.25 2.71
C VAL A 18 7.78 9.22 1.56
N ILE A 19 8.78 8.96 0.72
CA ILE A 19 9.05 9.79 -0.47
C ILE A 19 7.83 9.81 -1.41
N SER A 20 7.23 8.65 -1.68
CA SER A 20 6.02 8.58 -2.50
C SER A 20 4.86 9.35 -1.89
N THR A 21 4.67 9.27 -0.56
CA THR A 21 3.62 10.01 0.16
C THR A 21 3.84 11.52 0.03
N ILE A 22 5.07 12.00 0.25
CA ILE A 22 5.43 13.42 0.10
C ILE A 22 5.21 13.87 -1.35
N PHE A 23 5.62 13.08 -2.33
CA PHE A 23 5.42 13.40 -3.75
C PHE A 23 3.94 13.54 -4.11
N VAL A 24 3.09 12.61 -3.66
CA VAL A 24 1.64 12.67 -3.89
C VAL A 24 1.00 13.84 -3.14
N ALA A 25 1.43 14.12 -1.91
CA ALA A 25 0.97 15.29 -1.15
C ALA A 25 1.35 16.60 -1.84
N LEU A 26 2.57 16.71 -2.38
CA LEU A 26 3.01 17.88 -3.16
C LEU A 26 2.18 18.02 -4.44
N LEU A 27 1.88 16.93 -5.16
CA LEU A 27 0.98 16.99 -6.31
C LEU A 27 -0.41 17.49 -5.90
N GLY A 28 -0.95 17.01 -4.77
CA GLY A 28 -2.20 17.51 -4.19
C GLY A 28 -2.16 19.02 -3.88
N ALA A 29 -1.09 19.50 -3.24
CA ALA A 29 -0.94 20.91 -2.87
C ALA A 29 -0.72 21.83 -4.09
N VAL A 30 0.11 21.42 -5.05
CA VAL A 30 0.28 22.13 -6.32
C VAL A 30 -1.06 22.20 -7.04
N TYR A 31 -1.79 21.09 -7.05
CA TYR A 31 -3.10 21.05 -7.68
C TYR A 31 -4.10 21.98 -7.00
N GLU A 32 -4.16 21.98 -5.66
CA GLU A 32 -4.98 22.88 -4.86
C GLU A 32 -4.78 24.35 -5.27
N TYR A 33 -3.52 24.75 -5.43
CA TYR A 33 -3.12 26.09 -5.84
C TYR A 33 -3.65 26.46 -7.25
N PHE A 34 -3.70 25.51 -8.19
CA PHE A 34 -4.15 25.73 -9.56
C PHE A 34 -5.66 25.51 -9.77
N SER A 35 -6.39 24.93 -8.81
CA SER A 35 -7.80 24.56 -8.99
C SER A 35 -8.80 25.74 -9.01
N PHE A 36 -8.39 26.98 -8.75
CA PHE A 36 -9.26 28.18 -8.73
C PHE A 36 -10.61 27.98 -7.99
N GLY A 37 -10.64 27.13 -6.95
CA GLY A 37 -11.83 26.84 -6.14
C GLY A 37 -12.58 25.52 -6.46
N VAL A 38 -12.11 24.70 -7.42
CA VAL A 38 -12.71 23.39 -7.74
C VAL A 38 -11.88 22.26 -7.12
N TYR A 39 -12.41 21.62 -6.08
CA TYR A 39 -11.69 20.60 -5.31
C TYR A 39 -12.25 19.20 -5.57
N SER A 40 -11.36 18.19 -5.51
CA SER A 40 -11.75 16.79 -5.45
C SER A 40 -11.18 16.14 -4.20
N PHE A 41 -12.05 15.54 -3.40
CA PHE A 41 -11.67 14.81 -2.19
C PHE A 41 -10.71 13.65 -2.48
N TYR A 42 -10.86 12.99 -3.63
CA TYR A 42 -10.02 11.84 -3.99
C TYR A 42 -8.55 12.20 -4.20
N MET A 43 -8.27 13.41 -4.72
CA MET A 43 -6.90 13.88 -4.91
C MET A 43 -6.27 14.35 -3.60
N LEU A 44 -7.04 15.09 -2.79
CA LEU A 44 -6.61 15.54 -1.46
C LEU A 44 -6.24 14.37 -0.54
N TYR A 45 -6.99 13.26 -0.59
CA TYR A 45 -6.71 12.08 0.22
C TYR A 45 -5.83 11.03 -0.46
N ALA A 46 -5.34 11.26 -1.67
CA ALA A 46 -4.51 10.30 -2.39
C ALA A 46 -3.20 9.99 -1.64
N PHE A 47 -2.65 10.95 -0.87
CA PHE A 47 -1.45 10.72 -0.04
C PHE A 47 -1.72 9.79 1.16
N LEU A 48 -2.98 9.68 1.59
CA LEU A 48 -3.36 8.85 2.73
C LEU A 48 -3.17 7.35 2.42
N ILE A 49 -3.27 6.96 1.15
CA ILE A 49 -3.14 5.58 0.69
C ILE A 49 -1.72 5.03 0.92
N PRO A 50 -0.64 5.62 0.38
CA PRO A 50 0.72 5.17 0.66
C PRO A 50 1.11 5.38 2.13
N PHE A 51 0.51 6.34 2.82
CA PHE A 51 0.74 6.55 4.25
C PHE A 51 0.18 5.41 5.10
N ILE A 52 -1.12 5.10 4.96
CA ILE A 52 -1.79 4.09 5.78
C ILE A 52 -1.45 2.67 5.34
N MET A 53 -1.39 2.39 4.04
CA MET A 53 -1.15 1.03 3.55
C MET A 53 0.33 0.72 3.38
N GLY A 54 1.18 1.73 3.18
CA GLY A 54 2.62 1.57 3.06
C GLY A 54 3.31 1.69 4.42
N ILE A 55 3.26 2.87 5.05
CA ILE A 55 4.11 3.15 6.21
C ILE A 55 3.68 2.35 7.45
N LEU A 56 2.38 2.34 7.79
CA LEU A 56 1.88 1.68 9.00
C LEU A 56 2.22 0.18 9.08
N PRO A 57 1.96 -0.65 8.05
CA PRO A 57 2.26 -2.09 8.12
C PRO A 57 3.75 -2.37 8.30
N TRP A 58 4.62 -1.64 7.58
CA TRP A 58 6.06 -1.80 7.72
C TRP A 58 6.57 -1.34 9.09
N MET A 59 5.99 -0.28 9.64
CA MET A 59 6.36 0.21 10.97
C MET A 59 5.99 -0.79 12.06
N ILE A 60 4.80 -1.40 11.99
CA ILE A 60 4.39 -2.49 12.89
C ILE A 60 5.34 -3.69 12.74
N LEU A 61 5.74 -4.02 11.52
CA LEU A 61 6.64 -5.15 11.25
C LEU A 61 8.03 -4.92 11.85
N ILE A 62 8.58 -3.71 11.76
CA ILE A 62 9.84 -3.31 12.39
C ILE A 62 9.73 -3.41 13.93
N LEU A 63 8.62 -2.95 14.52
CA LEU A 63 8.40 -3.06 15.97
C LEU A 63 8.40 -4.52 16.42
N LYS A 64 7.69 -5.39 15.70
CA LYS A 64 7.65 -6.83 15.99
C LYS A 64 9.02 -7.51 15.82
N MET A 65 9.78 -7.13 14.79
CA MET A 65 11.14 -7.64 14.61
C MET A 65 12.06 -7.25 15.78
N LYS A 66 11.95 -6.01 16.24
CA LYS A 66 12.73 -5.49 17.37
C LYS A 66 12.35 -6.17 18.69
N GLU A 67 11.08 -6.49 18.89
CA GLU A 67 10.57 -7.14 20.10
C GLU A 67 10.90 -8.64 20.14
N SER A 68 10.80 -9.34 19.00
CA SER A 68 11.06 -10.78 18.93
C SER A 68 12.54 -11.14 18.69
N GLY A 69 13.39 -10.18 18.31
CA GLY A 69 14.81 -10.41 17.98
C GLY A 69 15.04 -11.37 16.80
N ARG A 70 13.98 -11.73 16.06
CA ARG A 70 14.00 -12.67 14.94
C ARG A 70 13.60 -11.96 13.66
N ASN A 71 14.31 -12.28 12.58
CA ASN A 71 13.96 -11.82 11.25
C ASN A 71 12.63 -12.44 10.82
N VAL A 72 11.72 -11.62 10.29
CA VAL A 72 10.45 -12.08 9.74
C VAL A 72 10.70 -12.65 8.35
N ARG A 73 10.29 -13.91 8.15
CA ARG A 73 10.23 -14.53 6.83
C ARG A 73 8.91 -14.16 6.19
N MET A 74 8.96 -13.39 5.12
CA MET A 74 7.76 -12.99 4.39
C MET A 74 7.75 -13.63 3.00
N PRO A 75 6.61 -14.15 2.55
CA PRO A 75 6.49 -14.65 1.18
C PRO A 75 6.62 -13.48 0.20
N VAL A 76 7.40 -13.69 -0.87
CA VAL A 76 7.71 -12.64 -1.86
C VAL A 76 6.45 -12.25 -2.67
N LEU A 77 5.58 -13.22 -2.95
CA LEU A 77 4.40 -13.01 -3.80
C LEU A 77 3.39 -12.03 -3.19
N PRO A 78 2.93 -12.19 -1.93
CA PRO A 78 1.97 -11.26 -1.34
C PRO A 78 2.57 -9.88 -1.08
N ASP A 79 3.87 -9.81 -0.78
CA ASP A 79 4.59 -8.55 -0.58
C ASP A 79 4.61 -7.66 -1.84
N ARG A 80 4.92 -8.27 -2.98
CA ARG A 80 4.89 -7.57 -4.28
C ARG A 80 3.48 -7.21 -4.69
N LEU A 81 2.51 -8.09 -4.43
CA LEU A 81 1.11 -7.84 -4.74
C LEU A 81 0.54 -6.69 -3.90
N TRP A 82 0.88 -6.65 -2.61
CA TRP A 82 0.53 -5.57 -1.71
C TRP A 82 1.06 -4.22 -2.21
N THR A 83 2.36 -4.17 -2.55
CA THR A 83 3.00 -2.98 -3.12
C THR A 83 2.30 -2.53 -4.41
N SER A 84 1.97 -3.47 -5.30
CA SER A 84 1.27 -3.18 -6.55
C SER A 84 -0.16 -2.66 -6.34
N GLY A 85 -0.87 -3.17 -5.32
CA GLY A 85 -2.20 -2.72 -4.93
C GLY A 85 -2.18 -1.27 -4.43
N ILE A 86 -1.23 -0.93 -3.55
CA ILE A 86 -1.02 0.45 -3.07
C ILE A 86 -0.78 1.40 -4.24
N THR A 87 0.12 1.04 -5.16
CA THR A 87 0.42 1.90 -6.31
C THR A 87 -0.80 2.08 -7.21
N THR A 88 -1.58 1.02 -7.43
CA THR A 88 -2.78 1.07 -8.28
C THR A 88 -3.86 1.95 -7.66
N LEU A 89 -4.10 1.85 -6.35
CA LEU A 89 -5.05 2.69 -5.63
C LEU A 89 -4.62 4.16 -5.59
N THR A 90 -3.32 4.41 -5.40
CA THR A 90 -2.76 5.77 -5.38
C THR A 90 -2.94 6.44 -6.76
N VAL A 91 -2.55 5.75 -7.83
CA VAL A 91 -2.72 6.23 -9.21
C VAL A 91 -4.20 6.41 -9.55
N GLY A 92 -5.04 5.45 -9.16
CA GLY A 92 -6.49 5.51 -9.35
C GLY A 92 -7.14 6.71 -8.67
N SER A 93 -6.69 7.06 -7.46
CA SER A 93 -7.20 8.21 -6.71
C SER A 93 -6.81 9.54 -7.34
N ILE A 94 -5.57 9.65 -7.83
CA ILE A 94 -5.12 10.82 -8.60
C ILE A 94 -5.93 10.94 -9.89
N PHE A 95 -6.06 9.85 -10.65
CA PHE A 95 -6.79 9.86 -11.93
C PHE A 95 -8.28 10.20 -11.74
N HIS A 96 -8.93 9.64 -10.70
CA HIS A 96 -10.30 9.98 -10.35
C HIS A 96 -10.43 11.45 -9.96
N GLY A 97 -9.50 11.97 -9.15
CA GLY A 97 -9.52 13.38 -8.74
C GLY A 97 -9.37 14.36 -9.90
N VAL A 98 -8.56 14.01 -10.90
CA VAL A 98 -8.47 14.79 -12.15
C VAL A 98 -9.82 14.76 -12.89
N LEU A 99 -10.40 13.58 -13.11
CA LEU A 99 -11.67 13.42 -13.84
C LEU A 99 -12.86 14.14 -13.20
N ASP A 100 -12.92 14.11 -11.87
CA ASP A 100 -13.96 14.76 -11.05
C ASP A 100 -14.01 16.27 -11.34
N ILE A 101 -12.84 16.88 -11.56
CA ILE A 101 -12.69 18.32 -11.79
C ILE A 101 -12.92 18.68 -13.25
N TYR A 102 -12.64 17.77 -14.18
CA TYR A 102 -13.11 17.87 -15.56
C TYR A 102 -14.64 17.76 -15.68
N GLY A 103 -15.36 17.46 -14.59
CA GLY A 103 -16.82 17.30 -14.59
C GLY A 103 -17.28 16.01 -15.27
N THR A 104 -16.37 15.05 -15.47
CA THR A 104 -16.65 13.78 -16.15
C THR A 104 -16.58 12.62 -15.17
N THR A 105 -17.71 11.96 -14.92
CA THR A 105 -17.74 10.74 -14.12
C THR A 105 -17.59 9.53 -15.04
N SER A 106 -16.35 9.05 -15.20
CA SER A 106 -16.12 7.83 -15.99
C SER A 106 -16.19 6.58 -15.10
N ASN A 107 -16.87 5.52 -15.58
CA ASN A 107 -16.84 4.21 -14.92
C ASN A 107 -15.42 3.64 -14.81
N LEU A 108 -14.50 4.09 -15.66
CA LEU A 108 -13.08 3.71 -15.65
C LEU A 108 -12.43 4.00 -14.29
N SER A 109 -12.81 5.10 -13.66
CA SER A 109 -12.27 5.51 -12.37
C SER A 109 -12.65 4.54 -11.24
N LYS A 110 -13.86 3.98 -11.26
CA LYS A 110 -14.30 2.94 -10.32
C LYS A 110 -13.53 1.64 -10.52
N VAL A 111 -13.15 1.31 -11.77
CA VAL A 111 -12.37 0.11 -12.09
C VAL A 111 -11.03 0.12 -11.37
N TYR A 112 -10.34 1.26 -11.24
CA TYR A 112 -9.07 1.33 -10.51
C TYR A 112 -9.24 0.96 -9.02
N PHE A 113 -10.33 1.39 -8.38
CA PHE A 113 -10.63 1.02 -7.00
C PHE A 113 -11.00 -0.46 -6.87
N TYR A 114 -11.79 -1.01 -7.79
CA TYR A 114 -12.10 -2.44 -7.80
C TYR A 114 -10.85 -3.31 -8.00
N VAL A 115 -10.02 -2.98 -8.99
CA VAL A 115 -8.79 -3.73 -9.28
C VAL A 115 -7.79 -3.63 -8.13
N GLY A 116 -7.57 -2.42 -7.60
CA GLY A 116 -6.70 -2.21 -6.45
C GLY A 116 -7.19 -2.94 -5.20
N GLY A 117 -8.51 -2.93 -4.95
CA GLY A 117 -9.14 -3.68 -3.86
C GLY A 117 -9.00 -5.19 -4.01
N ILE A 118 -9.23 -5.74 -5.21
CA ILE A 118 -9.05 -7.17 -5.48
C ILE A 118 -7.59 -7.58 -5.29
N MET A 119 -6.62 -6.78 -5.76
CA MET A 119 -5.19 -7.03 -5.53
C MET A 119 -4.83 -7.05 -4.03
N MET A 120 -5.42 -6.18 -3.22
CA MET A 120 -5.21 -6.21 -1.77
C MET A 120 -5.86 -7.41 -1.10
N LEU A 121 -7.10 -7.74 -1.45
CA LEU A 121 -7.80 -8.89 -0.89
C LEU A 121 -7.07 -10.20 -1.21
N THR A 122 -6.60 -10.34 -2.45
CA THR A 122 -5.80 -11.51 -2.85
C THR A 122 -4.46 -11.57 -2.13
N ALA A 123 -3.79 -10.43 -1.90
CA ALA A 123 -2.57 -10.40 -1.09
C ALA A 123 -2.81 -10.85 0.36
N ILE A 124 -3.88 -10.38 0.99
CA ILE A 124 -4.25 -10.77 2.36
C ILE A 124 -4.60 -12.26 2.43
N ALA A 125 -5.42 -12.76 1.49
CA ALA A 125 -5.80 -14.17 1.44
C ALA A 125 -4.58 -15.09 1.30
N LEU A 126 -3.62 -14.70 0.46
CA LEU A 126 -2.37 -15.44 0.32
C LEU A 126 -1.52 -15.39 1.59
N LEU A 127 -1.45 -14.26 2.30
CA LEU A 127 -0.73 -14.15 3.57
C LEU A 127 -1.34 -15.04 4.66
N LEU A 128 -2.67 -15.08 4.76
CA LEU A 128 -3.39 -15.91 5.74
C LEU A 128 -3.16 -17.39 5.47
N GLY A 129 -3.33 -17.85 4.23
CA GLY A 129 -3.06 -19.25 3.88
C GLY A 129 -1.59 -19.64 4.06
N TRP A 130 -0.66 -18.67 4.00
CA TRP A 130 0.74 -18.92 4.30
C TRP A 130 1.01 -19.03 5.81
N LYS A 131 0.30 -18.25 6.63
CA LYS A 131 0.35 -18.32 8.10
C LYS A 131 -0.16 -19.68 8.61
N GLU A 132 -1.29 -20.15 8.08
CA GLU A 132 -1.88 -21.44 8.46
C GLU A 132 -0.94 -22.62 8.16
N LYS A 133 -0.22 -22.56 7.02
CA LYS A 133 0.76 -23.60 6.68
C LYS A 133 1.91 -23.68 7.68
N LEU A 134 2.42 -22.53 8.13
CA LEU A 134 3.51 -22.49 9.12
C LEU A 134 3.05 -23.05 10.46
N GLU A 135 1.85 -22.66 10.92
CA GLU A 135 1.28 -23.15 12.18
C GLU A 135 1.04 -24.67 12.13
N ALA A 136 0.60 -25.21 11.00
CA ALA A 136 0.45 -26.66 10.83
C ALA A 136 1.80 -27.40 10.85
N GLU A 137 2.86 -26.82 10.28
CA GLU A 137 4.20 -27.42 10.26
C GLU A 137 4.84 -27.43 11.66
N ASP A 138 4.67 -26.34 12.43
CA ASP A 138 5.15 -26.25 13.81
C ASP A 138 4.44 -27.25 14.75
N VAL A 139 3.15 -27.51 14.54
CA VAL A 139 2.37 -28.50 15.32
C VAL A 139 2.74 -29.95 14.97
N LEU A 140 3.17 -30.22 13.74
CA LEU A 140 3.59 -31.57 13.32
C LEU A 140 5.02 -31.93 13.74
N LEU A 141 5.86 -30.94 14.03
CA LEU A 141 7.28 -31.12 14.36
C LEU A 141 7.62 -30.89 15.85
N GLY A 142 6.65 -30.42 16.66
CA GLY A 142 6.77 -30.25 18.12
C GLY A 142 6.24 -31.42 18.91
#